data_AF-X1CYQ8-F1
#
_entry.id   AF-X1CYQ8-F1
#
_cell.length_a   1.000
_cell.length_b   1.000
_cell.length_c   1.000
_cell.angle_alpha   90.00
_cell.angle_beta   90.00
_cell.angle_gamma   90.00
#
_symmetry.space_group_name_H-M   'P 1'
#
loop_
_entity.id
_entity.type
_entity.pdbx_description
1 polymer ?
#
loop_
_entity_poly.entity_id
_entity_poly.type
_entity_poly.pdbx_seq_one_letter_code
_entity_poly.pdbx_strand_id
1 'polypeptide(L)'
;MPHNTTIHFDFLVPIEFFREYWGLDLEKWSNFAYNTYVQLHQSASYQEVNRKIVDRIKNGQESDSEAFLYSYKNLYLYGLGVGGGHIGQVRMFLLIALFVLLIACINFMNLTTARSGTRATEIGMRKVAGAYKKDIIKQFFSESIVFSLMSLFIAIILVNFLLPIFNDMAGKQVSFNFSSNTILIFELIGLAIFTGILAGSYPALFMARFKPV
;
A
#
# COMPACT_ATOMS: atom_id res chain seq x y z
N MET A 1 10.48 4.07 23.91
CA MET A 1 9.21 3.61 23.32
C MET A 1 9.50 2.66 22.16
N PRO A 2 8.59 1.75 21.78
CA PRO A 2 8.77 0.93 20.58
C PRO A 2 8.94 1.80 19.35
N HIS A 3 9.80 1.41 18.41
CA HIS A 3 10.10 2.19 17.20
C HIS A 3 8.86 2.45 16.31
N ASN A 4 7.84 1.60 16.36
CA ASN A 4 6.59 1.76 15.59
C ASN A 4 5.54 2.66 16.29
N THR A 5 5.97 3.59 17.15
CA THR A 5 5.07 4.49 17.87
C THR A 5 4.94 5.82 17.13
N THR A 6 3.73 6.33 16.96
CA THR A 6 3.49 7.65 16.33
C THR A 6 3.95 8.81 17.22
N ILE A 7 4.07 8.58 18.52
CA ILE A 7 4.44 9.58 19.53
C ILE A 7 5.95 9.52 19.77
N HIS A 8 6.66 10.56 19.34
CA HIS A 8 8.07 10.79 19.61
C HIS A 8 8.22 12.15 20.30
N PHE A 9 9.10 12.24 21.30
CA PHE A 9 9.42 13.47 22.00
C PHE A 9 10.88 13.46 22.42
N ASP A 10 11.50 14.64 22.44
CA ASP A 10 12.89 14.81 22.86
C ASP A 10 13.01 15.00 24.39
N PHE A 11 11.97 15.56 25.01
CA PHE A 11 11.91 15.80 26.45
C PHE A 11 10.47 15.71 26.96
N LEU A 12 10.33 15.41 28.24
CA LEU A 12 9.06 15.39 28.96
C LEU A 12 9.07 16.48 30.02
N VAL A 13 7.96 17.21 30.12
CA VAL A 13 7.78 18.28 31.10
C VAL A 13 6.52 17.99 31.92
N PRO A 14 6.56 18.14 33.26
CA PRO A 14 5.36 18.06 34.09
C PRO A 14 4.29 19.06 33.60
N ILE A 15 3.02 18.66 33.64
CA ILE A 15 1.94 19.51 33.12
C ILE A 15 1.79 20.79 33.95
N GLU A 16 2.17 20.75 35.22
CA GLU A 16 2.20 21.87 36.15
C GLU A 16 3.11 23.02 35.67
N PHE A 17 4.16 22.70 34.92
CA PHE A 17 5.05 23.71 34.35
C PHE A 17 4.31 24.69 33.44
N PHE A 18 3.31 24.21 32.68
CA PHE A 18 2.50 25.07 31.82
C PHE A 18 1.60 26.02 32.63
N ARG A 19 1.11 25.55 33.79
CA ARG A 19 0.31 26.38 34.70
C ARG A 19 1.17 27.45 35.36
N GLU A 20 2.32 27.07 35.89
CA GLU A 20 3.20 27.96 36.66
C GLU A 20 3.94 28.98 35.79
N TYR A 21 4.46 28.56 34.63
CA TYR A 21 5.32 29.41 33.81
C TYR A 21 4.57 30.13 32.68
N TRP A 22 3.53 29.51 32.11
CA TRP A 22 2.77 30.09 30.98
C TRP A 22 1.38 30.61 31.38
N GLY A 23 0.99 30.45 32.65
CA GLY A 23 -0.31 30.91 33.14
C GLY A 23 -1.50 30.24 32.44
N LEU A 24 -1.29 29.06 31.83
CA LEU A 24 -2.33 28.36 31.10
C LEU A 24 -3.33 27.74 32.06
N ASP A 25 -4.61 28.05 31.83
CA ASP A 25 -5.72 27.41 32.51
C ASP A 25 -6.00 26.04 31.85
N LEU A 26 -5.53 24.98 32.51
CA LEU A 26 -5.65 23.60 32.05
C LEU A 26 -7.07 23.04 32.20
N GLU A 27 -7.96 23.74 32.91
CA GLU A 27 -9.31 23.25 33.22
C GLU A 27 -10.35 23.70 32.17
N LYS A 28 -9.98 24.64 31.30
CA LYS A 28 -10.84 25.12 30.21
C LYS A 28 -10.88 24.14 29.04
N TRP A 29 -12.08 23.89 28.52
CA TRP A 29 -12.27 23.05 27.33
C TRP A 29 -11.79 23.72 26.04
N SER A 30 -11.61 25.04 26.07
CA SER A 30 -11.00 25.81 24.97
C SER A 30 -9.48 25.75 24.93
N ASN A 31 -8.83 24.95 25.80
CA ASN A 31 -7.39 24.80 25.81
C ASN A 31 -6.91 23.82 24.74
N PHE A 32 -6.07 24.30 23.81
CA PHE A 32 -5.46 23.53 22.73
C PHE A 32 -3.96 23.28 22.93
N ALA A 33 -3.43 23.47 24.14
CA ALA A 33 -1.99 23.40 24.43
C ALA A 33 -1.42 21.97 24.39
N TYR A 34 -2.26 20.93 24.46
CA TYR A 34 -1.82 19.53 24.45
C TYR A 34 -2.78 18.62 23.69
N ASN A 35 -2.21 17.57 23.08
CA ASN A 35 -2.97 16.52 22.44
C ASN A 35 -3.62 15.62 23.50
N THR A 36 -4.94 15.46 23.43
CA THR A 36 -5.70 14.62 24.36
C THR A 36 -6.12 13.32 23.68
N TYR A 37 -5.74 12.19 24.29
CA TYR A 37 -6.15 10.86 23.84
C TYR A 37 -7.18 10.29 24.80
N VAL A 38 -8.29 9.80 24.27
CA VAL A 38 -9.39 9.23 25.06
C VAL A 38 -9.67 7.81 24.58
N GLN A 39 -9.76 6.87 25.53
CA GLN A 39 -10.21 5.52 25.26
C GLN A 39 -11.70 5.41 25.56
N LEU A 40 -12.49 5.07 24.55
CA LEU A 40 -13.92 4.84 24.72
C LEU A 40 -14.17 3.44 25.33
N HIS A 41 -15.18 3.36 26.19
CA HIS A 41 -15.68 2.08 26.68
C HIS A 41 -16.25 1.25 25.52
N GLN A 42 -16.15 -0.09 25.56
CA GLN A 42 -16.53 -0.96 24.45
C GLN A 42 -18.00 -0.82 24.01
N SER A 43 -18.89 -0.47 24.94
CA SER A 43 -20.32 -0.23 24.69
C SER A 43 -20.67 1.20 24.31
N ALA A 44 -19.71 2.13 24.33
CA ALA A 44 -19.97 3.54 24.06
C ALA A 44 -19.92 3.84 22.55
N SER A 45 -20.97 4.49 22.04
CA SER A 45 -20.97 4.96 20.65
C SER A 45 -20.09 6.20 20.49
N TYR A 46 -19.13 6.13 19.57
CA TYR A 46 -18.28 7.27 19.19
C TYR A 46 -19.11 8.52 18.85
N GLN A 47 -20.19 8.36 18.08
CA GLN A 47 -21.04 9.47 17.65
C GLN A 47 -21.76 10.13 18.82
N GLU A 48 -22.23 9.32 19.77
CA GLU A 48 -22.94 9.81 20.95
C GLU A 48 -22.01 10.55 21.90
N VAL A 49 -20.81 10.02 22.13
CA VAL A 49 -19.79 10.68 22.95
C VAL A 49 -19.35 11.99 22.31
N ASN A 50 -19.12 11.99 20.99
CA ASN A 50 -18.75 13.19 20.27
C ASN A 50 -19.82 14.28 20.37
N ARG A 51 -21.10 13.91 20.24
CA ARG A 51 -22.22 14.85 20.43
C ARG A 51 -22.22 15.45 21.83
N LYS A 52 -22.06 14.62 22.87
CA LYS A 52 -22.00 15.10 24.27
C LYS A 52 -20.83 16.07 24.53
N ILE A 53 -19.68 15.86 23.89
CA ILE A 53 -18.53 16.76 23.98
C ILE A 53 -18.85 18.11 23.33
N VAL A 54 -19.36 18.09 22.10
CA VAL A 54 -19.75 19.32 21.39
C VAL A 54 -20.82 20.09 22.16
N ASP A 55 -21.84 19.41 22.68
CA ASP A 55 -22.90 20.03 23.49
C ASP A 55 -22.34 20.67 24.77
N ARG A 56 -21.35 20.03 25.42
CA ARG A 56 -20.71 20.57 26.63
C ARG A 56 -19.94 21.86 26.35
N ILE A 57 -19.19 21.91 25.26
CA ILE A 57 -18.38 23.07 24.87
C ILE A 57 -19.26 24.25 24.45
N LYS A 58 -20.30 23.98 23.64
CA LYS A 58 -21.26 25.01 23.20
C LYS A 58 -22.08 25.58 24.35
N ASN A 59 -22.56 24.73 25.26
CA ASN A 59 -23.37 25.18 26.39
C ASN A 59 -22.55 25.94 27.45
N GLY A 60 -21.23 25.76 27.50
CA GLY A 60 -20.34 26.52 28.37
C GLY A 60 -19.97 27.92 27.83
N GLN A 61 -20.33 28.26 26.59
CA GLN A 61 -19.90 29.48 25.88
C GLN A 61 -18.36 29.70 25.91
N GLU A 62 -17.58 28.63 26.03
CA GLU A 62 -16.12 28.74 26.19
C GLU A 62 -15.36 28.98 24.88
N SER A 63 -15.96 28.62 23.73
CA SER A 63 -15.38 28.85 22.40
C SER A 63 -16.40 28.59 21.28
N ASP A 64 -16.26 29.29 20.14
CA ASP A 64 -16.92 28.93 18.87
C ASP A 64 -16.27 27.71 18.20
N SER A 65 -15.14 27.22 18.72
CA SER A 65 -14.42 26.07 18.18
C SER A 65 -15.07 24.76 18.62
N GLU A 66 -15.34 23.87 17.67
CA GLU A 66 -15.86 22.54 17.94
C GLU A 66 -14.70 21.56 18.20
N ALA A 67 -14.53 21.09 19.43
CA ALA A 67 -13.68 19.94 19.69
C ALA A 67 -14.48 18.66 19.41
N PHE A 68 -13.88 17.76 18.64
CA PHE A 68 -14.46 16.46 18.33
C PHE A 68 -13.41 15.37 18.51
N LEU A 69 -13.86 14.19 18.90
CA LEU A 69 -13.04 12.99 18.89
C LEU A 69 -12.73 12.62 17.45
N TYR A 70 -11.53 12.08 17.22
CA TYR A 70 -11.13 11.51 15.95
C TYR A 70 -10.59 10.09 16.18
N SER A 71 -10.81 9.19 15.22
CA SER A 71 -10.31 7.83 15.35
C SER A 71 -8.79 7.80 15.33
N TYR A 72 -8.19 7.30 16.40
CA TYR A 72 -6.73 7.18 16.51
C TYR A 72 -6.12 6.37 15.37
N LYS A 73 -6.83 5.35 14.86
CA LYS A 73 -6.37 4.52 13.73
C LYS A 73 -6.17 5.33 12.44
N ASN A 74 -6.94 6.39 12.25
CA ASN A 74 -6.90 7.21 11.05
C ASN A 74 -5.89 8.35 11.17
N LEU A 75 -5.40 8.65 12.37
CA LEU A 75 -4.53 9.80 12.64
C LEU A 75 -3.27 9.80 11.78
N TYR A 76 -2.60 8.65 11.67
CA TYR A 76 -1.36 8.54 10.89
C TYR A 76 -1.56 8.76 9.39
N LEU A 77 -2.62 8.17 8.81
CA LEU A 77 -2.85 8.24 7.37
C LEU A 77 -3.60 9.51 6.96
N TYR A 78 -4.65 9.89 7.70
CA TYR A 78 -5.57 10.95 7.29
C TYR A 78 -5.35 12.26 8.04
N GLY A 79 -4.58 12.26 9.14
CA GLY A 79 -4.42 13.43 10.00
C GLY A 79 -5.71 13.80 10.73
N LEU A 80 -5.74 14.99 11.33
CA LEU A 80 -6.90 15.50 12.08
C LEU A 80 -7.91 16.26 11.18
N GLY A 81 -7.99 15.91 9.90
CA GLY A 81 -8.88 16.58 8.93
C GLY A 81 -8.41 17.97 8.46
N VAL A 82 -7.51 18.63 9.19
CA VAL A 82 -6.92 19.94 8.86
C VAL A 82 -5.53 19.85 8.22
N GLY A 83 -4.99 18.64 8.04
CA GLY A 83 -3.65 18.40 7.49
C GLY A 83 -2.85 17.39 8.30
N GLY A 84 -1.63 17.08 7.83
CA GLY A 84 -0.66 16.23 8.55
C GLY A 84 -0.76 14.72 8.30
N GLY A 85 -1.70 14.23 7.48
CA GLY A 85 -1.81 12.81 7.14
C GLY A 85 -0.84 12.35 6.03
N HIS A 86 -0.37 11.10 6.10
CA HIS A 86 0.53 10.49 5.11
C HIS A 86 -0.17 9.78 3.94
N ILE A 87 -1.50 9.81 3.84
CA ILE A 87 -2.26 9.10 2.80
C ILE A 87 -1.91 9.55 1.38
N GLY A 88 -1.55 10.83 1.19
CA GLY A 88 -1.12 11.35 -0.09
C GLY A 88 0.15 10.66 -0.61
N GLN A 89 1.11 10.41 0.27
CA GLN A 89 2.35 9.71 -0.07
C GLN A 89 2.07 8.26 -0.46
N VAL A 90 1.21 7.56 0.30
CA VAL A 90 0.80 6.18 -0.01
C VAL A 90 0.12 6.11 -1.38
N ARG A 91 -0.80 7.04 -1.68
CA ARG A 91 -1.49 7.10 -2.98
C ARG A 91 -0.52 7.37 -4.13
N MET A 92 0.44 8.27 -3.96
CA MET A 92 1.46 8.55 -4.96
C MET A 92 2.33 7.33 -5.25
N PHE A 93 2.83 6.65 -4.21
CA PHE A 93 3.61 5.43 -4.40
C PHE A 93 2.82 4.31 -5.07
N LEU A 94 1.54 4.15 -4.70
CA LEU A 94 0.66 3.17 -5.34
C LEU A 94 0.46 3.47 -6.83
N LEU A 95 0.24 4.73 -7.19
CA LEU A 95 0.10 5.14 -8.60
C LEU A 95 1.41 4.90 -9.38
N ILE A 96 2.55 5.29 -8.81
CA ILE A 96 3.86 5.06 -9.45
C ILE A 96 4.10 3.56 -9.66
N ALA A 97 3.85 2.74 -8.62
CA ALA A 97 3.99 1.29 -8.72
C ALA A 97 3.08 0.70 -9.81
N LEU A 98 1.83 1.17 -9.92
CA LEU A 98 0.90 0.75 -10.96
C LEU A 98 1.41 1.11 -12.36
N PHE A 99 1.91 2.33 -12.57
CA PHE A 99 2.48 2.74 -13.86
C PHE A 99 3.71 1.93 -14.24
N VAL A 100 4.65 1.73 -13.31
CA VAL A 100 5.83 0.89 -13.54
C VAL A 100 5.43 -0.52 -13.91
N LEU A 101 4.44 -1.10 -13.23
CA LEU A 101 3.92 -2.42 -13.52
C LEU A 101 3.29 -2.50 -14.92
N LEU A 102 2.48 -1.52 -15.30
CA LEU A 102 1.87 -1.46 -16.63
C LEU A 102 2.93 -1.34 -17.73
N ILE A 103 3.94 -0.49 -17.55
CA ILE A 103 5.06 -0.34 -18.47
C ILE A 103 5.81 -1.67 -18.63
N ALA A 104 6.06 -2.38 -17.53
CA ALA A 104 6.70 -3.70 -17.56
C ALA A 104 5.86 -4.73 -18.32
N CYS A 105 4.54 -4.77 -18.09
CA CYS A 105 3.62 -5.65 -18.80
C CYS A 105 3.61 -5.36 -20.31
N ILE A 106 3.51 -4.08 -20.72
CA ILE A 106 3.53 -3.68 -22.13
C ILE A 106 4.87 -4.02 -22.77
N ASN A 107 5.98 -3.80 -22.08
CA ASN A 107 7.31 -4.14 -22.59
C ASN A 107 7.44 -5.64 -22.82
N PHE A 108 6.99 -6.46 -21.86
CA PHE A 108 6.97 -7.91 -22.00
C PHE A 108 6.09 -8.36 -23.20
N MET A 109 4.91 -7.77 -23.36
CA MET A 109 4.05 -8.02 -24.52
C MET A 109 4.75 -7.67 -25.83
N ASN A 110 5.42 -6.52 -25.90
CA ASN A 110 6.12 -6.05 -27.09
C ASN A 110 7.30 -6.97 -27.43
N LEU A 111 8.10 -7.37 -26.45
CA LEU A 111 9.21 -8.32 -26.65
C LEU A 111 8.71 -9.69 -27.11
N THR A 112 7.63 -10.19 -26.52
CA THR A 112 7.03 -11.48 -26.88
C THR A 112 6.43 -11.43 -28.29
N THR A 113 5.78 -10.31 -28.63
CA THR A 113 5.23 -10.05 -29.97
C THR A 113 6.34 -9.90 -31.01
N ALA A 114 7.44 -9.19 -30.73
CA ALA A 114 8.58 -9.08 -31.63
C ALA A 114 9.21 -10.45 -31.96
N ARG A 115 9.18 -11.38 -30.99
CA ARG A 115 9.63 -12.77 -31.16
C ARG A 115 8.57 -13.71 -31.74
N SER A 116 7.39 -13.20 -32.09
CA SER A 116 6.29 -14.04 -32.61
C SER A 116 6.61 -14.66 -33.98
N GLY A 117 7.41 -14.01 -34.82
CA GLY A 117 7.73 -14.53 -36.16
C GLY A 117 8.45 -15.88 -36.15
N THR A 118 9.42 -16.07 -35.26
CA THR A 118 10.12 -17.35 -35.07
C THR A 118 9.26 -18.40 -34.37
N ARG A 119 8.35 -17.98 -33.49
CA ARG A 119 7.39 -18.87 -32.82
C ARG A 119 6.21 -19.25 -33.71
N ALA A 120 5.90 -18.46 -34.73
CA ALA A 120 4.78 -18.71 -35.64
C ALA A 120 5.00 -19.97 -36.48
N THR A 121 6.24 -20.24 -36.92
CA THR A 121 6.61 -21.47 -37.64
C THR A 121 6.49 -22.69 -36.73
N GLU A 122 6.98 -22.61 -35.49
CA GLU A 122 6.84 -23.67 -34.48
C GLU A 122 5.37 -23.98 -34.17
N ILE A 123 4.55 -22.94 -33.97
CA ILE A 123 3.11 -23.07 -33.71
C ILE A 123 2.37 -23.62 -34.94
N GLY A 124 2.77 -23.22 -36.15
CA GLY A 124 2.24 -23.73 -37.40
C GLY A 124 2.47 -25.23 -37.54
N MET A 125 3.70 -25.69 -37.30
CA MET A 125 4.05 -27.13 -37.28
C MET A 125 3.22 -27.90 -36.24
N ARG A 126 3.05 -27.35 -35.03
CA ARG A 126 2.24 -27.99 -33.97
C ARG A 126 0.77 -28.10 -34.35
N LYS A 127 0.19 -27.07 -34.99
CA LYS A 127 -1.21 -27.11 -35.47
C LYS A 127 -1.40 -28.18 -36.55
N VAL A 128 -0.45 -28.32 -37.46
CA VAL A 128 -0.46 -29.40 -38.48
C VAL A 128 -0.34 -30.78 -37.82
N ALA A 129 0.43 -30.90 -36.74
CA ALA A 129 0.52 -32.11 -35.92
C ALA A 129 -0.68 -32.34 -34.98
N GLY A 130 -1.74 -31.51 -35.05
CA GLY A 130 -2.98 -31.71 -34.30
C GLY A 130 -3.14 -30.89 -33.01
N ALA A 131 -2.24 -29.95 -32.70
CA ALA A 131 -2.38 -29.11 -31.52
C ALA A 131 -3.58 -28.14 -31.64
N TYR A 132 -4.40 -28.09 -30.59
CA TYR A 132 -5.56 -27.20 -30.57
C TYR A 132 -5.18 -25.79 -30.12
N LYS A 133 -6.02 -24.81 -30.50
CA LYS A 133 -5.86 -23.41 -30.10
C LYS A 133 -5.70 -23.22 -28.58
N LYS A 134 -6.39 -24.06 -27.79
CA LYS A 134 -6.36 -24.02 -26.32
C LYS A 134 -4.99 -24.42 -25.75
N ASP A 135 -4.28 -25.34 -26.40
CA ASP A 135 -2.99 -25.84 -25.92
C ASP A 135 -1.91 -24.75 -26.06
N ILE A 136 -1.94 -24.03 -27.18
CA ILE A 136 -1.05 -22.89 -27.44
C ILE A 136 -1.33 -21.76 -26.44
N ILE A 137 -2.60 -21.42 -26.21
CA ILE A 137 -2.97 -20.39 -25.24
C ILE A 137 -2.48 -20.75 -23.83
N LYS A 138 -2.71 -22.00 -23.39
CA LYS A 138 -2.24 -22.48 -22.07
C LYS A 138 -0.72 -22.37 -21.94
N GLN A 139 0.02 -22.78 -22.97
CA GLN A 139 1.48 -22.71 -22.97
C GLN A 139 1.99 -21.26 -22.78
N PHE A 140 1.43 -20.31 -23.51
CA PHE A 140 1.84 -18.90 -23.40
C PHE A 140 1.53 -18.29 -22.03
N PHE A 141 0.35 -18.59 -21.47
CA PHE A 141 0.03 -18.16 -20.12
C PHE A 141 0.95 -18.80 -19.09
N SER A 142 1.22 -20.11 -19.20
CA SER A 142 2.14 -20.77 -18.27
C SER A 142 3.56 -20.21 -18.36
N GLU A 143 4.06 -19.93 -19.57
CA GLU A 143 5.39 -19.34 -19.74
C GLU A 143 5.46 -17.95 -19.11
N SER A 144 4.45 -17.10 -19.35
CA SER A 144 4.39 -15.75 -18.79
C SER A 144 4.29 -15.75 -17.26
N ILE A 145 3.51 -16.68 -16.68
CA ILE A 145 3.39 -16.85 -15.22
C ILE A 145 4.70 -17.38 -14.61
N VAL A 146 5.39 -18.32 -15.27
CA VAL A 146 6.69 -18.81 -14.78
C VAL A 146 7.71 -17.67 -14.79
N PHE A 147 7.76 -16.85 -15.84
CA PHE A 147 8.64 -15.69 -15.88
C PHE A 147 8.32 -14.66 -14.80
N SER A 148 7.04 -14.38 -14.52
CA SER A 148 6.66 -13.43 -13.47
C SER A 148 7.00 -13.96 -12.07
N LEU A 149 6.83 -15.26 -11.82
CA LEU A 149 7.22 -15.90 -10.56
C LEU A 149 8.75 -15.92 -10.36
N MET A 150 9.52 -16.21 -11.40
CA MET A 150 10.99 -16.13 -11.34
C MET A 150 11.45 -14.69 -11.08
N SER A 151 10.81 -13.72 -11.73
CA SER A 151 11.10 -12.30 -11.52
C SER A 151 10.78 -11.87 -10.08
N LEU A 152 9.66 -12.35 -9.50
CA LEU A 152 9.32 -12.10 -8.09
C LEU A 152 10.39 -12.66 -7.16
N PHE A 153 10.85 -13.89 -7.39
CA PHE A 153 11.91 -14.50 -6.57
C PHE A 153 13.19 -13.66 -6.59
N ILE A 154 13.63 -13.22 -7.78
CA ILE A 154 14.79 -12.35 -7.94
C ILE A 154 14.55 -11.00 -7.24
N ALA A 155 13.35 -10.42 -7.36
CA ALA A 155 13.00 -9.16 -6.73
C ALA A 155 13.06 -9.25 -5.20
N ILE A 156 12.58 -10.33 -4.58
CA ILE A 156 12.66 -10.53 -3.13
C ILE A 156 14.13 -10.54 -2.67
N ILE A 157 15.00 -11.25 -3.38
CA ILE A 157 16.44 -11.28 -3.09
C ILE A 157 17.02 -9.87 -3.19
N LEU A 158 16.78 -9.17 -4.30
CA LEU A 158 17.29 -7.82 -4.52
C LEU A 158 16.80 -6.83 -3.46
N VAL A 159 15.51 -6.86 -3.11
CA VAL A 159 14.94 -6.02 -2.06
C VAL A 159 15.63 -6.31 -0.74
N ASN A 160 15.85 -7.56 -0.37
CA ASN A 160 16.52 -7.89 0.89
C ASN A 160 17.95 -7.34 0.98
N PHE A 161 18.68 -7.27 -0.14
CA PHE A 161 20.02 -6.68 -0.18
C PHE A 161 20.02 -5.15 -0.26
N LEU A 162 19.04 -4.55 -0.93
CA LEU A 162 18.98 -3.09 -1.14
C LEU A 162 18.28 -2.35 -0.01
N LEU A 163 17.40 -3.01 0.74
CA LEU A 163 16.62 -2.39 1.82
C LEU A 163 17.49 -1.80 2.94
N PRO A 164 18.58 -2.44 3.41
CA PRO A 164 19.46 -1.85 4.41
C PRO A 164 20.11 -0.55 3.93
N ILE A 165 20.57 -0.53 2.67
CA ILE A 165 21.18 0.64 2.03
C ILE A 165 20.14 1.77 1.94
N PHE A 166 18.92 1.44 1.50
CA PHE A 166 17.83 2.40 1.45
C PHE A 166 17.49 2.98 2.83
N ASN A 167 17.44 2.13 3.86
CA ASN A 167 17.14 2.54 5.23
C ASN A 167 18.17 3.52 5.78
N ASP A 168 19.46 3.28 5.54
CA ASP A 168 20.55 4.15 5.94
C ASP A 168 20.46 5.52 5.24
N MET A 169 20.28 5.51 3.92
CA MET A 169 20.17 6.75 3.13
C MET A 169 18.89 7.56 3.44
N ALA A 170 17.78 6.88 3.68
CA ALA A 170 16.49 7.52 3.92
C ALA A 170 16.25 7.87 5.39
N GLY A 171 17.13 7.43 6.31
CA GLY A 171 16.89 7.53 7.75
C GLY A 171 15.59 6.83 8.18
N LYS A 172 15.23 5.73 7.51
CA LYS A 172 14.00 4.96 7.75
C LYS A 172 14.36 3.56 8.23
N GLN A 173 13.40 2.91 8.90
CA GLN A 173 13.54 1.52 9.35
C GLN A 173 12.43 0.67 8.72
N VAL A 174 12.46 0.54 7.40
CA VAL A 174 11.54 -0.34 6.67
C VAL A 174 12.07 -1.77 6.76
N SER A 175 11.27 -2.69 7.27
CA SER A 175 11.61 -4.11 7.33
C SER A 175 10.48 -4.96 6.79
N PHE A 176 10.80 -5.90 5.90
CA PHE A 176 9.85 -6.90 5.43
C PHE A 176 10.10 -8.22 6.14
N ASN A 177 9.17 -8.63 7.00
CA ASN A 177 9.22 -9.94 7.66
C ASN A 177 8.50 -10.97 6.79
N PHE A 178 9.16 -11.42 5.73
CA PHE A 178 8.60 -12.43 4.82
C PHE A 178 8.28 -13.75 5.56
N SER A 179 9.11 -14.15 6.53
CA SER A 179 8.93 -15.41 7.27
C SER A 179 7.74 -15.42 8.24
N SER A 180 7.39 -14.28 8.84
CA SER A 180 6.31 -14.20 9.84
C SER A 180 4.97 -13.80 9.23
N ASN A 181 4.96 -13.25 8.02
CA ASN A 181 3.77 -12.73 7.37
C ASN A 181 3.41 -13.54 6.12
N THR A 182 2.77 -14.69 6.34
CA THR A 182 2.32 -15.58 5.25
C THR A 182 1.32 -14.91 4.31
N ILE A 183 0.51 -13.97 4.82
CA ILE A 183 -0.47 -13.23 4.02
C ILE A 183 0.25 -12.41 2.93
N LEU A 184 1.32 -11.71 3.30
CA LEU A 184 2.13 -10.93 2.36
C LEU A 184 2.70 -11.81 1.23
N ILE A 185 3.17 -13.04 1.55
CA ILE A 185 3.67 -13.97 0.53
C ILE A 185 2.55 -14.32 -0.45
N PHE A 186 1.34 -14.63 0.04
CA PHE A 186 0.21 -14.94 -0.82
C PHE A 186 -0.21 -13.75 -1.69
N GLU A 187 -0.18 -12.53 -1.16
CA GLU A 187 -0.46 -11.30 -1.92
C GLU A 187 0.57 -11.09 -3.04
N LEU A 188 1.86 -11.28 -2.75
CA LEU A 188 2.92 -11.17 -3.76
C LEU A 188 2.81 -12.23 -4.86
N ILE A 189 2.54 -13.48 -4.49
CA ILE A 189 2.32 -14.57 -5.44
C ILE A 189 1.07 -14.28 -6.30
N GLY A 190 -0.01 -13.83 -5.68
CA GLY A 190 -1.23 -13.44 -6.37
C GLY A 190 -0.98 -12.33 -7.39
N LEU A 191 -0.20 -11.32 -7.00
CA LEU A 191 0.20 -10.23 -7.89
C LEU A 191 1.09 -10.72 -9.04
N ALA A 192 2.04 -11.62 -8.78
CA ALA A 192 2.90 -12.20 -9.82
C ALA A 192 2.09 -13.04 -10.83
N ILE A 193 1.12 -13.81 -10.37
CA ILE A 193 0.22 -14.57 -11.26
C ILE A 193 -0.63 -13.60 -12.09
N PHE A 194 -1.23 -12.60 -11.45
CA PHE A 194 -2.05 -11.60 -12.12
C PHE A 194 -1.27 -10.86 -13.21
N THR A 195 -0.04 -10.44 -12.91
CA THR A 195 0.85 -9.77 -13.87
C THR A 195 1.27 -10.68 -15.01
N GLY A 196 1.59 -11.95 -14.73
CA GLY A 196 1.87 -12.95 -15.76
C GLY A 196 0.69 -13.19 -16.71
N ILE A 197 -0.54 -13.23 -16.17
CA ILE A 197 -1.76 -13.32 -16.98
C ILE A 197 -1.93 -12.07 -17.82
N LEU A 198 -1.85 -10.88 -17.22
CA LEU A 198 -1.99 -9.62 -17.96
C LEU A 198 -0.97 -9.55 -19.10
N ALA A 199 0.32 -9.74 -18.80
CA ALA A 199 1.40 -9.67 -19.77
C ALA A 199 1.31 -10.75 -20.87
N GLY A 200 0.84 -11.96 -20.54
CA GLY A 200 0.67 -13.06 -21.49
C GLY A 200 -0.60 -12.98 -22.36
N SER A 201 -1.57 -12.14 -21.99
CA SER A 201 -2.90 -12.09 -22.61
C SER A 201 -2.86 -11.75 -24.11
N TYR A 202 -2.17 -10.67 -24.47
CA TYR A 202 -2.13 -10.20 -25.86
C TYR A 202 -1.39 -11.17 -26.80
N PRO A 203 -0.15 -11.61 -26.49
CA PRO A 203 0.55 -12.57 -27.34
C PRO A 203 -0.17 -13.92 -27.48
N ALA A 204 -0.76 -14.43 -26.39
CA ALA A 204 -1.50 -15.70 -26.41
C ALA A 204 -2.70 -15.65 -27.35
N LEU A 205 -3.50 -14.57 -27.27
CA LEU A 205 -4.70 -14.42 -28.10
C LEU A 205 -4.37 -14.12 -29.56
N PHE A 206 -3.33 -13.33 -29.82
CA PHE A 206 -2.88 -13.00 -31.17
C PHE A 206 -2.29 -14.22 -31.88
N MET A 207 -1.31 -14.92 -31.26
CA MET A 207 -0.65 -16.06 -31.87
C MET A 207 -1.57 -17.28 -32.04
N ALA A 208 -2.52 -17.47 -31.14
CA ALA A 208 -3.49 -18.55 -31.25
C ALA A 208 -4.39 -18.43 -32.49
N ARG A 209 -4.57 -17.23 -33.06
CA ARG A 209 -5.42 -16.97 -34.24
C ARG A 209 -4.72 -17.22 -35.58
N PHE A 210 -3.42 -17.51 -35.60
CA PHE A 210 -2.71 -17.81 -36.86
C PHE A 210 -3.32 -19.01 -37.58
N LYS A 211 -3.59 -18.87 -38.88
CA LYS A 211 -3.97 -19.98 -39.75
C LYS A 211 -2.73 -20.40 -40.56
N PRO A 212 -2.32 -21.67 -40.52
CA PRO A 212 -1.27 -22.15 -41.43
C PRO A 212 -1.78 -22.06 -42.87
N VAL A 213 -0.94 -21.57 -43.78
CA VAL A 213 -1.11 -21.67 -45.24
C VAL A 213 -0.44 -22.93 -45.75
#